data_AF-A0A183KP03-F1
#
_entry.id   AF-A0A183KP03-F1
#
_cell.length_a   1.000
_cell.length_b   1.000
_cell.length_c   1.000
_cell.angle_alpha   90.00
_cell.angle_beta   90.00
_cell.angle_gamma   90.00
#
_symmetry.space_group_name_H-M   'P 1'
#
loop_
_entity.id
_entity.type
_entity.pdbx_description
1 polymer ?
#
loop_
_entity_poly.entity_id
_entity_poly.type
_entity_poly.pdbx_seq_one_letter_code
_entity_poly.pdbx_strand_id
1 'polypeptide(L)'
;MIGIGSPDIQAKQPYIEASELNANDVQVTLIMQGLQAPSRGFCGLIKPGCSGNFHSDSFNTTSASIRQQLGNGLLKVELGEYSLNVLCELTNPNYTYEYTVRQFPSKIIPTFCTFKVSFCAWNVFLIKSLINILM
;
A
#
# COMPACT_ATOMS: atom_id res chain seq x y z
N MET A 1 -28.65 -0.29 32.85
CA MET A 1 -28.10 0.44 31.68
C MET A 1 -27.07 -0.47 31.03
N ILE A 2 -27.41 -1.11 29.91
CA ILE A 2 -26.49 -1.96 29.17
C ILE A 2 -25.73 -1.02 28.24
N GLY A 3 -24.46 -0.76 28.55
CA GLY A 3 -23.56 -0.04 27.66
C GLY A 3 -23.34 -0.90 26.43
N ILE A 4 -23.93 -0.52 25.30
CA ILE A 4 -23.65 -1.12 24.00
C ILE A 4 -22.30 -0.53 23.59
N GLY A 5 -21.22 -1.16 24.06
CA GLY A 5 -19.88 -0.91 23.52
C GLY A 5 -19.95 -1.19 22.02
N SER A 6 -19.60 -0.20 21.21
CA SER A 6 -19.38 -0.42 19.78
C SER A 6 -18.49 -1.64 19.61
N PRO A 7 -18.76 -2.56 18.66
CA PRO A 7 -17.80 -3.61 18.37
C PRO A 7 -16.51 -2.90 17.96
N ASP A 8 -15.48 -3.00 18.80
CA ASP A 8 -14.13 -2.58 18.45
C ASP A 8 -13.78 -3.32 17.15
N ILE A 9 -13.84 -2.63 16.01
CA ILE A 9 -13.36 -3.17 14.74
C ILE A 9 -11.84 -3.15 14.89
N GLN A 10 -11.30 -4.18 15.55
CA GLN A 10 -9.87 -4.30 15.78
C GLN A 10 -9.18 -4.40 14.42
N ALA A 11 -8.33 -3.43 14.11
CA ALA A 11 -7.62 -3.39 12.84
C ALA A 11 -6.75 -4.64 12.71
N LYS A 12 -6.88 -5.32 11.57
CA LYS A 12 -6.14 -6.54 11.25
C LYS A 12 -4.76 -6.19 10.72
N GLN A 13 -3.78 -7.02 11.07
CA GLN A 13 -2.47 -6.97 10.43
C GLN A 13 -2.54 -7.70 9.08
N PRO A 14 -2.03 -7.11 7.99
CA PRO A 14 -1.85 -7.83 6.74
C PRO A 14 -0.73 -8.88 6.89
N TYR A 15 -0.77 -9.93 6.09
CA TYR A 15 0.38 -10.81 5.93
C TYR A 15 1.40 -10.15 5.00
N ILE A 16 2.69 -10.31 5.26
CA ILE A 16 3.74 -9.52 4.61
C ILE A 16 4.79 -10.44 4.04
N GLU A 17 5.08 -10.24 2.76
CA GLU A 17 6.22 -10.84 2.07
C GLU A 17 7.12 -9.73 1.56
N ALA A 18 8.43 -9.89 1.75
CA ALA A 18 9.42 -9.01 1.17
C ALA A 18 10.34 -9.83 0.27
N SER A 19 10.65 -9.31 -0.92
CA SER A 19 11.53 -9.95 -1.89
C SER A 19 12.44 -8.92 -2.52
N GLU A 20 13.73 -9.21 -2.56
CA GLU A 20 14.70 -8.41 -3.30
C GLU A 20 14.62 -8.81 -4.78
N LEU A 21 14.25 -7.85 -5.64
CA LEU A 21 14.13 -8.10 -7.07
C LEU A 21 15.46 -7.92 -7.79
N ASN A 22 16.23 -6.91 -7.37
CA ASN A 22 17.59 -6.64 -7.80
C ASN A 22 18.32 -5.83 -6.71
N ALA A 23 19.59 -5.49 -6.93
CA ALA A 23 20.40 -4.76 -5.94
C ALA A 23 19.75 -3.46 -5.42
N ASN A 24 18.91 -2.83 -6.24
CA ASN A 24 18.28 -1.54 -5.97
C ASN A 24 16.77 -1.60 -5.72
N ASP A 25 16.10 -2.73 -5.98
CA ASP A 25 14.64 -2.81 -5.92
C ASP A 25 14.18 -3.86 -4.91
N VAL A 26 13.32 -3.44 -4.00
CA VAL A 26 12.66 -4.31 -3.02
C VAL A 26 11.17 -4.29 -3.28
N GLN A 27 10.59 -5.47 -3.45
CA GLN A 27 9.15 -5.65 -3.47
C GLN A 27 8.67 -6.01 -2.07
N VAL A 28 7.70 -5.26 -1.55
CA VAL A 28 6.98 -5.59 -0.33
C VAL A 28 5.52 -5.85 -0.70
N THR A 29 5.06 -7.06 -0.47
CA THR A 29 3.71 -7.50 -0.75
C THR A 29 2.93 -7.60 0.56
N LEU A 30 1.82 -6.89 0.65
CA LEU A 30 0.88 -6.97 1.75
C LEU A 30 -0.35 -7.73 1.27
N ILE A 31 -0.56 -8.91 1.84
CA ILE A 31 -1.67 -9.80 1.55
C ILE A 31 -2.79 -9.52 2.54
N MET A 32 -3.93 -9.07 2.02
CA MET A 32 -5.12 -8.69 2.79
C MET A 32 -6.29 -9.52 2.29
N GLN A 33 -6.80 -10.40 3.16
CA GLN A 33 -7.90 -11.28 2.81
C GLN A 33 -9.16 -10.49 2.47
N GLY A 34 -9.78 -10.82 1.34
CA GLY A 34 -10.98 -10.16 0.86
C GLY A 34 -10.72 -8.87 0.08
N LEU A 35 -9.48 -8.41 -0.09
CA LEU A 35 -9.18 -7.24 -0.91
C LEU A 35 -9.61 -7.48 -2.37
N GLN A 36 -10.49 -6.63 -2.90
CA GLN A 36 -10.89 -6.68 -4.31
C GLN A 36 -10.18 -5.60 -5.10
N ALA A 37 -9.55 -6.02 -6.20
CA ALA A 37 -8.91 -5.08 -7.11
C ALA A 37 -9.93 -4.04 -7.63
N PRO A 38 -9.48 -2.80 -7.88
CA PRO A 38 -10.31 -1.81 -8.57
C PRO A 38 -10.75 -2.34 -9.93
N SER A 39 -12.06 -2.32 -10.21
CA SER A 39 -12.62 -2.62 -11.53
C SER A 39 -12.68 -1.33 -12.36
N ARG A 40 -11.80 -1.18 -13.35
CA ARG A 40 -11.90 -0.10 -14.35
C ARG A 40 -12.63 -0.61 -15.60
N GLY A 41 -13.96 -0.63 -15.55
CA GLY A 41 -14.83 -0.88 -16.72
C GLY A 41 -14.58 -2.18 -17.49
N PHE A 42 -15.03 -2.23 -18.76
CA PHE A 42 -14.92 -3.41 -19.64
C PHE A 42 -13.48 -3.88 -19.89
N CYS A 43 -12.48 -3.01 -19.77
CA CYS A 43 -11.05 -3.38 -19.84
C CYS A 43 -10.53 -4.11 -18.58
N GLY A 44 -11.23 -3.99 -17.44
CA GLY A 44 -10.89 -4.64 -16.16
C GLY A 44 -11.24 -6.13 -16.08
N LEU A 45 -11.94 -6.68 -17.09
CA LEU A 45 -12.33 -8.09 -17.14
C LEU A 45 -11.16 -9.04 -17.44
N ILE A 46 -10.06 -8.53 -18.02
CA ILE A 46 -8.93 -9.38 -18.47
C ILE A 46 -7.78 -9.37 -17.47
N LYS A 47 -7.54 -8.25 -16.76
CA LYS A 47 -6.55 -8.13 -15.68
C LYS A 47 -7.04 -7.14 -14.61
N PRO A 48 -7.82 -7.60 -13.63
CA PRO A 48 -8.29 -6.76 -12.54
C PRO A 48 -7.12 -6.29 -11.67
N GLY A 49 -6.98 -4.97 -11.51
CA GLY A 49 -5.90 -4.34 -10.76
C GLY A 49 -5.64 -2.91 -11.18
N CYS A 50 -4.82 -2.21 -10.41
CA CYS A 50 -4.24 -0.93 -10.80
C CYS A 50 -2.77 -0.88 -10.40
N SER A 51 -1.97 -0.20 -11.18
CA SER A 51 -0.59 0.13 -10.81
C SER A 51 -0.29 1.57 -11.17
N GLY A 52 0.70 2.15 -10.51
CA GLY A 52 1.12 3.52 -10.76
C GLY A 52 2.26 3.93 -9.86
N ASN A 53 2.66 5.19 -9.98
CA ASN A 53 3.67 5.80 -9.14
C ASN A 53 3.01 6.47 -7.94
N PHE A 54 3.75 6.57 -6.84
CA PHE A 54 3.35 7.45 -5.76
C PHE A 54 3.51 8.91 -6.21
N HIS A 55 2.48 9.71 -5.97
CA HIS A 55 2.50 11.13 -6.30
C HIS A 55 2.57 11.94 -5.00
N SER A 56 3.29 13.05 -5.06
CA SER A 56 3.31 14.03 -3.97
C SER A 56 2.36 15.17 -4.32
N ASP A 57 1.55 15.59 -3.35
CA ASP A 57 0.61 16.71 -3.48
C ASP A 57 1.33 18.08 -3.39
N SER A 58 2.61 18.08 -3.05
CA SER A 58 3.47 19.26 -3.04
C SER A 58 4.70 18.99 -3.88
N PHE A 59 5.40 20.01 -4.38
CA PHE A 59 6.69 19.86 -5.10
C PHE A 59 7.82 19.25 -4.24
N ASN A 60 7.47 18.66 -3.10
CA ASN A 60 8.34 18.00 -2.16
C ASN A 60 8.40 16.51 -2.46
N THR A 61 9.61 15.97 -2.60
CA THR A 61 9.87 14.56 -2.85
C THR A 61 10.00 13.74 -1.56
N THR A 62 9.90 14.34 -0.38
CA THR A 62 10.13 13.64 0.91
C THR A 62 8.93 12.83 1.40
N SER A 63 7.75 13.04 0.82
CA SER A 63 6.57 12.22 1.06
C SER A 63 5.77 12.06 -0.22
N ALA A 64 5.04 10.95 -0.31
CA ALA A 64 4.08 10.72 -1.37
C ALA A 64 2.95 9.86 -0.84
N SER A 65 1.76 10.01 -1.42
CA SER A 65 0.59 9.25 -0.98
C SER A 65 -0.16 8.69 -2.17
N ILE A 66 -0.94 7.63 -1.90
CA ILE A 66 -1.95 7.17 -2.83
C ILE A 66 -3.26 6.94 -2.08
N ARG A 67 -4.35 7.23 -2.79
CA ARG A 67 -5.69 6.88 -2.36
C ARG A 67 -6.37 6.15 -3.50
N GLN A 68 -6.64 4.86 -3.32
CA GLN A 68 -7.19 4.00 -4.35
C GLN A 68 -8.52 3.41 -3.89
N GLN A 69 -9.58 3.73 -4.63
CA GLN A 69 -10.86 3.05 -4.46
C GLN A 69 -10.73 1.59 -4.92
N LEU A 70 -11.14 0.66 -4.07
CA LEU A 70 -11.16 -0.78 -4.34
C LEU A 70 -12.57 -1.21 -4.78
N GLY A 71 -12.71 -2.42 -5.30
CA GLY A 71 -14.04 -2.97 -5.62
C GLY A 71 -14.96 -3.10 -4.40
N ASN A 72 -14.37 -3.22 -3.21
CA ASN A 72 -15.08 -3.42 -1.95
C ASN A 72 -14.49 -2.60 -0.79
N GLY A 73 -13.94 -1.42 -1.07
CA GLY A 73 -13.30 -0.63 -0.03
C GLY A 73 -12.45 0.53 -0.52
N LEU A 74 -11.56 0.96 0.35
CA LEU A 74 -10.62 2.06 0.12
C LEU A 74 -9.24 1.71 0.66
N LEU A 75 -8.23 1.88 -0.17
CA LEU A 75 -6.82 1.77 0.22
C LEU A 75 -6.20 3.17 0.27
N LYS A 76 -5.59 3.51 1.39
CA LYS A 76 -4.77 4.71 1.60
C LYS A 76 -3.37 4.28 1.98
N VAL A 77 -2.39 4.92 1.38
CA VAL A 77 -0.99 4.64 1.65
C VAL A 77 -0.24 5.94 1.68
N GLU A 78 0.59 6.10 2.70
CA GLU A 78 1.50 7.22 2.84
C GLU A 78 2.90 6.66 2.92
N LEU A 79 3.78 7.23 2.11
CA LEU A 79 5.16 6.82 1.99
C LEU A 79 6.04 8.02 2.31
N GLY A 80 6.88 7.88 3.32
CA GLY A 80 7.93 8.83 3.66
C GLY A 80 9.30 8.30 3.23
N GLU A 81 10.34 9.12 3.38
CA GLU A 81 11.72 8.71 3.06
C GLU A 81 12.22 7.49 3.86
N TYR A 82 11.63 7.25 5.04
CA TYR A 82 11.97 6.16 5.95
C TYR A 82 10.74 5.42 6.49
N SER A 83 9.53 5.74 6.04
CA SER A 83 8.31 5.22 6.65
C SER A 83 7.26 4.82 5.63
N LEU A 84 6.38 3.92 6.04
CA LEU A 84 5.22 3.48 5.27
C LEU A 84 4.04 3.32 6.22
N ASN A 85 2.94 4.00 5.90
CA ASN A 85 1.66 3.80 6.57
C ASN A 85 0.67 3.28 5.53
N VAL A 86 -0.05 2.21 5.88
CA VAL A 86 -1.05 1.58 5.04
C VAL A 86 -2.32 1.45 5.84
N LEU A 87 -3.41 1.98 5.31
CA LEU A 87 -4.75 1.82 5.84
C LEU A 87 -5.65 1.30 4.72
N CYS A 88 -6.26 0.13 4.93
CA CYS A 88 -7.21 -0.45 4.00
C CYS A 88 -8.53 -0.72 4.71
N GLU A 89 -9.58 -0.06 4.27
CA GLU A 89 -10.94 -0.18 4.82
C GLU A 89 -11.78 -0.98 3.82
N LEU A 90 -12.09 -2.23 4.14
CA LEU A 90 -12.96 -3.09 3.34
C LEU A 90 -14.39 -3.01 3.87
N THR A 91 -15.36 -2.87 2.96
CA THR A 91 -16.79 -2.81 3.27
C THR A 91 -17.46 -4.18 3.21
N ASN A 92 -16.89 -5.12 2.45
CA ASN A 92 -17.37 -6.50 2.39
C ASN A 92 -16.21 -7.47 2.06
N PRO A 93 -15.66 -8.20 3.04
CA PRO A 93 -16.04 -8.21 4.46
C PRO A 93 -15.72 -6.89 5.16
N ASN A 94 -16.45 -6.54 6.22
CA ASN A 94 -16.21 -5.32 7.01
C ASN A 94 -14.94 -5.46 7.87
N TYR A 95 -13.77 -5.22 7.26
CA TYR A 95 -12.46 -5.33 7.89
C TYR A 95 -11.64 -4.08 7.64
N THR A 96 -10.96 -3.59 8.67
CA THR A 96 -9.91 -2.59 8.54
C THR A 96 -8.57 -3.28 8.68
N TYR A 97 -7.66 -3.04 7.74
CA TYR A 97 -6.26 -3.41 7.85
C TYR A 97 -5.42 -2.17 8.08
N GLU A 98 -4.50 -2.25 9.02
CA GLU A 98 -3.55 -1.18 9.31
C GLU A 98 -2.15 -1.74 9.44
N TYR A 99 -1.20 -1.13 8.75
CA TYR A 99 0.20 -1.50 8.82
C TYR A 99 1.08 -0.26 8.79
N THR A 100 2.05 -0.20 9.69
CA THR A 100 2.97 0.92 9.84
C THR A 100 4.40 0.43 9.97
N VAL A 101 5.27 0.92 9.09
CA VAL A 101 6.72 0.86 9.24
C VAL A 101 7.20 2.25 9.60
N ARG A 102 7.74 2.40 10.81
CA ARG A 102 8.24 3.69 11.30
C ARG A 102 9.62 4.05 10.76
N GLN A 103 10.45 3.05 10.47
CA GLN A 103 11.82 3.26 10.02
C GLN A 103 12.30 2.13 9.11
N PHE A 104 12.54 2.44 7.85
CA PHE A 104 13.25 1.59 6.91
C PHE A 104 14.75 1.56 7.21
N PRO A 105 15.44 0.46 6.89
CA PRO A 105 16.90 0.37 7.05
C PRO A 105 17.65 1.31 6.10
N SER A 106 17.00 1.81 5.05
CA SER A 106 17.60 2.70 4.06
C SER A 106 16.60 3.72 3.55
N LYS A 107 17.12 4.89 3.16
CA LYS A 107 16.34 5.98 2.61
C LYS A 107 15.77 5.60 1.24
N ILE A 108 14.49 5.88 1.01
CA ILE A 108 13.85 5.79 -0.30
C ILE A 108 13.47 7.19 -0.82
N ILE A 109 13.19 7.29 -2.11
CA ILE A 109 12.54 8.47 -2.71
C ILE A 109 11.08 8.08 -2.97
N PRO A 110 10.12 8.55 -2.15
CA PRO A 110 8.72 8.16 -2.25
C PRO A 110 8.14 8.28 -3.67
N THR A 111 8.42 9.38 -4.39
CA THR A 111 7.91 9.63 -5.74
C THR A 111 8.46 8.69 -6.82
N PHE A 112 9.56 7.98 -6.54
CA PHE A 112 10.12 6.96 -7.44
C PHE A 112 9.59 5.57 -7.14
N CYS A 113 8.93 5.38 -5.99
CA CYS A 113 8.30 4.11 -5.67
C CYS A 113 7.05 3.91 -6.52
N THR A 114 6.73 2.65 -6.79
CA THR A 114 5.53 2.28 -7.53
C THR A 114 4.69 1.31 -6.71
N PHE A 115 3.43 1.19 -7.06
CA PHE A 115 2.50 0.27 -6.41
C PHE A 115 1.71 -0.51 -7.44
N LYS A 116 1.20 -1.66 -7.02
CA LYS A 116 0.27 -2.48 -7.78
C LYS A 116 -0.73 -3.15 -6.85
N VAL A 117 -2.00 -2.83 -7.02
CA VAL A 117 -3.12 -3.52 -6.38
C VAL A 117 -3.61 -4.64 -7.30
N SER A 118 -3.76 -5.84 -6.75
CA SER A 118 -4.35 -7.01 -7.39
C SER A 118 -5.38 -7.66 -6.47
N PHE A 119 -6.13 -8.65 -6.95
CA PHE A 119 -7.04 -9.40 -6.07
C PHE A 119 -6.27 -10.08 -4.93
N CYS A 120 -6.80 -9.99 -3.71
CA CYS A 120 -6.26 -10.57 -2.47
C CYS A 120 -4.86 -10.07 -2.03
N ALA A 121 -4.18 -9.27 -2.85
CA ALA A 121 -2.81 -8.84 -2.60
C ALA A 121 -2.59 -7.41 -3.12
N TRP A 122 -1.97 -6.59 -2.28
CA TRP A 122 -1.40 -5.32 -2.68
C TRP A 122 0.12 -5.41 -2.65
N ASN A 123 0.76 -4.95 -3.72
CA ASN A 123 2.21 -4.98 -3.89
C ASN A 123 2.72 -3.54 -3.90
N VAL A 124 3.77 -3.28 -3.13
CA VAL A 124 4.57 -2.06 -3.20
C VAL A 124 5.92 -2.43 -3.77
N PHE A 125 6.33 -1.69 -4.79
CA PHE A 125 7.68 -1.75 -5.31
C PHE A 125 8.42 -0.52 -4.80
N LEU A 126 9.29 -0.77 -3.82
CA LEU A 126 10.17 0.24 -3.26
C LEU A 126 11.46 0.23 -4.08
N ILE A 127 11.65 1.30 -4.85
CA ILE A 127 12.95 1.56 -5.47
C ILE A 127 13.83 2.13 -4.36
N LYS A 128 14.86 1.38 -3.95
CA LYS A 128 15.90 1.92 -3.06
C LYS A 128 16.44 3.15 -3.78
N SER A 129 16.49 4.28 -3.06
CA SER A 129 17.05 5.50 -3.62
C SER A 129 18.43 5.19 -4.20
N LEU A 130 18.67 5.68 -5.42
CA LEU A 130 19.90 5.64 -6.22
C LEU A 130 21.18 6.16 -5.50
N ILE A 131 21.11 6.44 -4.20
CA ILE A 131 22.19 6.99 -3.39
C ILE A 131 23.38 6.02 -3.27
N ASN A 132 23.19 4.71 -3.44
CA ASN A 132 24.30 3.74 -3.39
C ASN A 132 24.96 3.42 -4.75
N ILE A 133 24.63 4.11 -5.84
CA ILE A 133 25.36 3.98 -7.13
C ILE A 133 26.38 5.11 -7.34
N LEU A 134 26.47 6.07 -6.41
CA LEU A 134 27.34 7.24 -6.51
C LEU A 134 28.27 7.48 -5.30
N MET A 135 28.52 6.46 -4.47
CA MET A 135 29.67 6.46 -3.54
C MET A 135 30.69 5.40 -3.95
#